data_AF-W0BH69-F1
#
_entry.id   AF-W0BH69-F1
#
_cell.length_a   1.000
_cell.length_b   1.000
_cell.length_c   1.000
_cell.angle_alpha   90.00
_cell.angle_beta   90.00
_cell.angle_gamma   90.00
#
_symmetry.space_group_name_H-M   'P 1'
#
loop_
_entity.id
_entity.type
_entity.pdbx_description
1 polymer ?
#
loop_
_entity_poly.entity_id
_entity_poly.type
_entity_poly.pdbx_seq_one_letter_code
_entity_poly.pdbx_strand_id
1 'polypeptide(L)'
;MGSTGPSFQSQWKKQVAAHYRALFATLKDVSAELFTQFATEDYVFDDRLMQFTIITSENIWSAQMGDTIKQRLVHLFEMRDGKISKETAYELWEIVKNNHVY
;
A
#
# COMPACT_ATOMS: atom_id res chain seq x y z
N MET A 1 -14.71 -37.75 -6.17
CA MET A 1 -15.12 -36.45 -5.59
C MET A 1 -13.88 -35.59 -5.45
N GLY A 2 -13.58 -34.76 -6.45
CA GLY A 2 -12.44 -33.82 -6.39
C GLY A 2 -12.85 -32.60 -5.56
N SER A 3 -12.02 -32.18 -4.61
CA SER A 3 -12.29 -31.04 -3.75
C SER A 3 -12.46 -29.76 -4.60
N THR A 4 -13.65 -29.19 -4.61
CA THR A 4 -13.98 -27.90 -5.26
C THR A 4 -13.54 -26.71 -4.41
N GLY A 5 -12.48 -26.88 -3.62
CA GLY A 5 -11.95 -25.82 -2.76
C GLY A 5 -11.26 -24.73 -3.60
N PRO A 6 -11.26 -23.47 -3.17
CA PRO A 6 -10.51 -22.43 -3.85
C PRO A 6 -9.03 -22.80 -3.86
N SER A 7 -8.40 -22.70 -5.04
CA SER A 7 -6.95 -22.92 -5.17
C SER A 7 -6.16 -22.04 -4.19
N PHE A 8 -4.97 -22.48 -3.78
CA PHE A 8 -4.06 -21.67 -2.97
C PHE A 8 -3.87 -20.27 -3.58
N GLN A 9 -3.79 -20.20 -4.91
CA GLN A 9 -3.72 -18.93 -5.64
C GLN A 9 -4.93 -18.01 -5.42
N SER A 10 -6.14 -18.57 -5.34
CA SER A 10 -7.36 -17.79 -5.07
C SER A 10 -7.42 -17.31 -3.62
N GLN A 11 -6.96 -18.13 -2.68
CA GLN A 11 -6.98 -17.80 -1.26
C GLN A 11 -6.02 -16.66 -0.92
N TRP A 12 -4.78 -16.66 -1.44
CA TRP A 12 -3.85 -15.56 -1.15
C TRP A 12 -4.35 -14.23 -1.70
N LYS A 13 -4.93 -14.20 -2.91
CA LYS A 13 -5.48 -12.96 -3.49
C LYS A 13 -6.58 -12.36 -2.62
N LYS A 14 -7.43 -13.22 -2.03
CA LYS A 14 -8.46 -12.78 -1.08
C LYS A 14 -7.86 -12.22 0.20
N GLN A 15 -6.82 -12.87 0.73
CA GLN A 15 -6.14 -12.41 1.94
C GLN A 15 -5.45 -11.07 1.71
N VAL A 16 -4.74 -10.90 0.59
CA VAL A 16 -4.11 -9.62 0.22
C VAL A 16 -5.14 -8.52 0.03
N ALA A 17 -6.23 -8.79 -0.70
CA ALA A 17 -7.31 -7.82 -0.86
C ALA A 17 -7.97 -7.45 0.48
N ALA A 18 -8.17 -8.41 1.38
CA ALA A 18 -8.72 -8.17 2.71
C ALA A 18 -7.76 -7.33 3.57
N HIS A 19 -6.46 -7.62 3.51
CA HIS A 19 -5.42 -6.87 4.21
C HIS A 19 -5.41 -5.40 3.78
N TYR A 20 -5.33 -5.12 2.47
CA TYR A 20 -5.35 -3.73 1.98
C TYR A 20 -6.65 -3.01 2.33
N ARG A 21 -7.82 -3.66 2.23
CA ARG A 21 -9.09 -3.04 2.63
C ARG A 21 -9.10 -2.70 4.12
N ALA A 22 -8.60 -3.59 4.97
CA ALA A 22 -8.47 -3.34 6.41
C ALA A 22 -7.51 -2.18 6.67
N LEU A 23 -6.36 -2.13 5.99
CA LEU A 23 -5.40 -1.05 6.11
C LEU A 23 -6.01 0.30 5.69
N PHE A 24 -6.57 0.41 4.49
CA PHE A 24 -7.16 1.67 4.03
C PHE A 24 -8.37 2.12 4.86
N ALA A 25 -9.08 1.19 5.52
CA ALA A 25 -10.16 1.54 6.44
C ALA A 25 -9.66 2.22 7.73
N THR A 26 -8.37 2.17 8.04
CA THR A 26 -7.76 2.87 9.18
C THR A 26 -7.14 4.21 8.82
N LEU A 27 -7.32 4.67 7.58
CA LEU A 27 -6.78 5.91 7.05
C LEU A 27 -7.92 6.86 6.62
N LYS A 28 -7.67 8.16 6.69
CA LYS A 28 -8.51 9.19 6.06
C LYS A 28 -7.65 10.19 5.29
N ASP A 29 -8.30 11.06 4.52
CA ASP A 29 -7.66 12.16 3.79
C ASP A 29 -6.50 11.68 2.89
N VAL A 30 -6.66 10.48 2.33
CA VAL A 30 -5.63 9.81 1.55
C VAL A 30 -5.43 10.53 0.22
N SER A 31 -4.20 10.96 -0.03
CA SER A 31 -3.76 11.50 -1.32
C SER A 31 -2.54 10.74 -1.82
N ALA A 32 -2.37 10.75 -3.14
CA ALA A 32 -1.27 10.09 -3.83
C ALA A 32 -0.80 10.95 -5.00
N GLU A 33 0.44 11.41 -4.93
CA GLU A 33 1.12 12.11 -6.01
C GLU A 33 2.05 11.13 -6.73
N LEU A 34 1.97 11.09 -8.07
CA LEU A 34 2.81 10.25 -8.91
C LEU A 34 4.11 10.98 -9.27
N PHE A 35 5.26 10.38 -8.96
CA PHE A 35 6.56 10.90 -9.36
C PHE A 35 7.00 10.31 -10.69
N THR A 36 7.02 8.98 -10.76
CA THR A 36 7.48 8.26 -11.94
C THR A 36 6.77 6.92 -11.99
N GLN A 37 6.35 6.55 -13.20
CA GLN A 37 5.80 5.23 -13.47
C GLN A 37 6.23 4.81 -14.85
N PHE A 38 6.66 3.56 -14.97
CA PHE A 38 6.90 2.93 -16.26
C PHE A 38 6.64 1.43 -16.15
N ALA A 39 6.39 0.83 -17.30
CA ALA A 39 6.19 -0.60 -17.43
C ALA A 39 7.00 -1.13 -18.61
N THR A 40 7.55 -2.33 -18.41
CA THR A 40 8.09 -3.20 -19.45
C THR A 40 7.32 -4.52 -19.42
N GLU A 41 7.67 -5.47 -20.29
CA GLU A 41 7.09 -6.81 -20.25
C GLU A 41 7.37 -7.53 -18.93
N ASP A 42 8.54 -7.26 -18.33
CA ASP A 42 9.05 -7.96 -17.15
C ASP A 42 8.86 -7.19 -15.85
N TYR A 43 8.67 -5.87 -15.88
CA TYR A 43 8.60 -5.05 -14.67
C TYR A 43 7.59 -3.91 -14.76
N VAL A 44 6.97 -3.58 -13.63
CA VAL A 44 6.28 -2.31 -13.42
C VAL A 44 6.96 -1.59 -12.27
N PHE A 45 7.36 -0.34 -12.51
CA PHE A 45 7.88 0.56 -11.49
C PHE A 45 6.86 1.65 -11.19
N ASP A 46 6.60 1.91 -9.93
CA ASP A 46 5.65 2.93 -9.44
C ASP A 46 6.26 3.64 -8.23
N ASP A 47 6.54 4.94 -8.36
CA ASP A 47 7.06 5.80 -7.29
C ASP A 47 6.04 6.90 -6.98
N ARG A 48 5.54 6.90 -5.74
CA ARG A 48 4.50 7.80 -5.27
C ARG A 48 4.85 8.44 -3.95
N LEU A 49 4.36 9.66 -3.76
CA LEU A 49 4.23 10.28 -2.46
C LEU A 49 2.78 10.16 -2.01
N MET A 50 2.57 9.36 -0.99
CA MET A 50 1.32 9.19 -0.30
C MET A 50 1.26 10.14 0.90
N GLN A 51 0.08 10.69 1.17
CA GLN A 51 -0.22 11.36 2.43
C GLN A 51 -1.55 10.87 2.97
N PHE A 52 -1.63 10.61 4.27
CA PHE A 52 -2.86 10.15 4.90
C PHE A 52 -2.85 10.42 6.41
N THR A 53 -4.03 10.54 7.00
CA THR A 53 -4.19 10.70 8.46
C THR A 53 -4.65 9.39 9.09
N ILE A 54 -4.02 9.01 10.19
CA ILE A 54 -4.33 7.80 10.95
C ILE A 54 -5.62 7.98 11.76
N ILE A 55 -6.59 7.07 11.64
CA ILE A 55 -7.86 7.09 12.40
C ILE A 55 -8.03 5.89 13.34
N THR A 56 -6.92 5.25 13.70
CA THR A 56 -6.86 4.11 14.62
C THR A 56 -5.67 4.26 15.58
N SER A 57 -5.76 3.66 16.76
CA SER A 57 -4.61 3.49 17.65
C SER A 57 -3.68 2.36 17.22
N GLU A 58 -4.15 1.42 16.39
CA GLU A 58 -3.38 0.26 15.93
C GLU A 58 -2.87 0.49 14.50
N ASN A 59 -1.60 0.87 14.36
CA ASN A 59 -1.00 1.13 13.05
C ASN A 59 0.47 0.71 12.99
N ILE A 60 0.99 0.56 11.78
CA ILE A 60 2.37 0.10 11.53
C ILE A 60 3.40 1.25 11.54
N TRP A 61 2.95 2.50 11.49
CA TRP A 61 3.80 3.70 11.40
C TRP A 61 4.19 4.27 12.76
N SER A 62 3.97 3.53 13.85
CA SER A 62 4.24 3.99 15.23
C SER A 62 3.67 5.38 15.53
N ALA A 63 2.56 5.73 14.87
CA ALA A 63 1.94 7.05 14.90
C ALA A 63 0.78 7.08 15.89
N GLN A 64 0.40 8.26 16.33
CA GLN A 64 -0.80 8.45 17.14
C GLN A 64 -2.02 8.61 16.25
N MET A 65 -3.20 8.30 16.78
CA MET A 65 -4.45 8.60 16.09
C MET A 65 -4.55 10.13 15.88
N GLY A 66 -4.83 10.55 14.65
CA GLY A 66 -4.85 11.95 14.25
C GLY A 66 -3.55 12.45 13.61
N ASP A 67 -2.44 11.71 13.74
CA ASP A 67 -1.19 12.06 13.04
C ASP A 67 -1.36 11.91 11.53
N THR A 68 -0.72 12.83 10.79
CA THR A 68 -0.59 12.74 9.34
C THR A 68 0.75 12.11 8.99
N ILE A 69 0.72 11.07 8.18
CA ILE A 69 1.89 10.44 7.60
C ILE A 69 2.10 10.99 6.20
N LYS A 70 3.35 11.29 5.89
CA LYS A 70 3.84 11.49 4.52
C LYS A 70 4.78 10.34 4.20
N GLN A 71 4.45 9.57 3.18
CA GLN A 71 5.16 8.35 2.82
C GLN A 71 5.59 8.40 1.35
N ARG A 72 6.89 8.20 1.09
CA ARG A 72 7.35 7.82 -0.24
C ARG A 72 7.29 6.31 -0.37
N LEU A 73 6.49 5.85 -1.32
CA LEU A 73 6.21 4.45 -1.58
C LEU A 73 6.69 4.12 -3.00
N VAL A 74 7.68 3.23 -3.08
CA VAL A 74 8.23 2.75 -4.34
C VAL A 74 7.92 1.27 -4.47
N HIS A 75 7.19 0.89 -5.52
CA HIS A 75 6.96 -0.50 -5.88
C HIS A 75 7.77 -0.88 -7.11
N LEU A 76 8.37 -2.07 -7.05
CA LEU A 76 8.85 -2.81 -8.20
C LEU A 76 8.06 -4.13 -8.28
N PHE A 77 7.22 -4.25 -9.30
CA PHE A 77 6.48 -5.46 -9.58
C PHE A 77 7.20 -6.26 -10.67
N GLU A 78 7.54 -7.51 -10.38
CA GLU A 78 7.99 -8.47 -11.39
C GLU A 78 6.77 -9.05 -12.11
N MET A 79 6.78 -9.02 -13.43
CA MET A 79 5.68 -9.44 -14.29
C MET A 79 5.98 -10.81 -14.91
N ARG A 80 4.95 -11.65 -15.03
CA ARG A 80 4.97 -12.91 -15.79
C ARG A 80 3.62 -13.11 -16.44
N ASP A 81 3.60 -13.37 -17.74
CA ASP A 81 2.39 -13.56 -18.55
C ASP A 81 1.37 -12.40 -18.37
N GLY A 82 1.87 -11.16 -18.34
CA GLY A 82 1.08 -9.95 -18.16
C GLY A 82 0.47 -9.78 -16.76
N LYS A 83 0.94 -10.54 -15.75
CA LYS A 83 0.45 -10.49 -14.37
C LYS A 83 1.59 -10.22 -13.39
N ILE A 84 1.28 -9.54 -12.29
CA ILE A 84 2.20 -9.40 -11.17
C ILE A 84 2.49 -10.79 -10.60
N SER A 85 3.76 -11.15 -10.59
CA SER A 85 4.30 -12.40 -10.05
C SER A 85 4.96 -12.20 -8.69
N LYS A 86 5.53 -11.02 -8.45
CA LYS A 86 6.13 -10.61 -7.18
C LYS A 86 6.09 -9.09 -7.04
N GLU A 87 6.01 -8.64 -5.80
CA GLU A 87 6.10 -7.25 -5.40
C GLU A 87 7.30 -7.06 -4.49
N THR A 88 8.08 -6.01 -4.73
CA THR A 88 9.09 -5.50 -3.81
C THR A 88 8.77 -4.04 -3.54
N ALA A 89 8.50 -3.69 -2.28
CA ALA A 89 8.15 -2.34 -1.86
C ALA A 89 9.27 -1.73 -1.01
N TYR A 90 9.55 -0.44 -1.24
CA TYR A 90 10.39 0.39 -0.38
C TYR A 90 9.54 1.53 0.16
N GLU A 91 9.59 1.69 1.48
CA GLU A 91 8.77 2.66 2.19
C GLU A 91 9.65 3.56 3.04
N LEU A 92 9.56 4.85 2.81
CA LEU A 92 10.12 5.88 3.69
C LEU A 92 8.97 6.74 4.15
N TRP A 93 8.86 6.98 5.46
CA TRP A 93 7.76 7.74 6.00
C TRP A 93 8.21 8.64 7.15
N GLU A 94 7.46 9.71 7.34
CA GLU A 94 7.59 10.63 8.45
C GLU A 94 6.21 11.05 8.98
N ILE A 95 6.14 11.33 10.27
CA ILE A 95 4.98 11.99 10.87
C ILE A 95 5.14 13.50 10.63
N VAL A 96 4.18 14.09 9.91
CA VAL A 96 4.15 15.52 9.64
C VAL A 96 3.46 16.21 10.81
N LYS A 97 4.20 17.04 11.55
CA LYS A 97 3.61 17.89 12.57
C LYS A 97 2.83 19.01 11.89
N ASN A 98 1.51 19.05 12.11
CA ASN A 98 0.72 20.23 11.76
C ASN A 98 1.16 21.38 12.68
N ASN A 99 1.92 22.33 12.15
CA ASN A 99 2.15 23.60 12.83
C ASN A 99 0.81 24.36 12.87
N HIS A 100 -0.01 24.08 13.88
CA HIS A 100 -1.08 24.98 14.28
C HIS A 100 -0.42 26.25 14.82
N VAL A 101 -0.28 27.25 13.96
CA VAL A 101 -0.07 28.64 14.39
C VAL A 101 -1.39 29.06 15.00
N TYR A 102 -1.42 29.18 16.34
CA TYR A 102 -2.51 29.80 17.08
C TYR A 102 -2.56 31.31 16.81
#